data_AF-A0A923UY26-F1
#
_entry.id   AF-A0A923UY26-F1
#
_cell.length_a   1.000
_cell.length_b   1.000
_cell.length_c   1.000
_cell.angle_alpha   90.00
_cell.angle_beta   90.00
_cell.angle_gamma   90.00
#
_symmetry.space_group_name_H-M   'P 1'
#
loop_
_entity.id
_entity.type
_entity.pdbx_description
1 polymer ?
#
loop_
_entity_poly.entity_id
_entity_poly.type
_entity_poly.pdbx_seq_one_letter_code
_entity_poly.pdbx_strand_id
1 'polypeptide(L)'
;PLEKLEEGQAPGITVRPAPPAKGVTETRDPSGRVTETEVRTGSTTYYVRPNNQIGNAVPGDLQSSGNRAAQFKVKEFDLGRKQVPPHDDVPVPQVLEPAPAKN
;
A
#
# COMPACT_ATOMS: atom_id res chain seq x y z
N PRO A 1 -60.79 -38.61 3.98
CA PRO A 1 -60.11 -37.64 3.10
C PRO A 1 -58.69 -37.44 3.64
N LEU A 2 -57.67 -37.32 2.79
CA LEU A 2 -56.28 -37.14 3.22
C LEU A 2 -55.99 -35.64 3.38
N GLU A 3 -55.60 -35.23 4.59
CA GLU A 3 -55.19 -33.86 4.90
C GLU A 3 -53.78 -33.59 4.37
N LYS A 4 -53.57 -32.41 3.77
CA LYS A 4 -52.27 -31.96 3.27
C LYS A 4 -51.52 -31.27 4.42
N LEU A 5 -50.27 -31.65 4.65
CA LEU A 5 -49.40 -31.03 5.65
C LEU A 5 -48.85 -29.69 5.10
N GLU A 6 -48.81 -28.65 5.93
CA GLU A 6 -48.15 -27.39 5.58
C GLU A 6 -46.64 -27.60 5.44
N GLU A 7 -46.10 -27.21 4.30
CA GLU A 7 -44.69 -27.30 4.00
C GLU A 7 -43.94 -26.24 4.82
N GLY A 8 -43.22 -26.67 5.86
CA GLY A 8 -42.46 -25.78 6.73
C GLY A 8 -41.42 -24.98 5.94
N GLN A 9 -41.35 -23.68 6.22
CA GLN A 9 -40.50 -22.75 5.48
C GLN A 9 -39.02 -23.17 5.51
N ALA A 10 -38.42 -23.31 4.33
CA ALA A 10 -37.02 -23.66 4.20
C ALA A 10 -36.13 -22.61 4.88
N PRO A 11 -35.08 -23.02 5.62
CA PRO A 11 -34.19 -22.09 6.29
C PRO A 11 -33.45 -21.22 5.27
N GLY A 12 -33.49 -19.90 5.46
CA GLY A 12 -32.75 -18.95 4.63
C GLY A 12 -31.25 -19.15 4.77
N ILE A 13 -30.56 -19.50 3.68
CA ILE A 13 -29.10 -19.55 3.65
C ILE A 13 -28.53 -18.16 3.36
N THR A 14 -27.55 -17.71 4.15
CA THR A 14 -26.77 -16.50 3.84
C THR A 14 -25.42 -16.90 3.25
N VAL A 15 -25.18 -16.56 1.98
CA VAL A 15 -23.89 -16.78 1.32
C VAL A 15 -22.97 -15.60 1.61
N ARG A 16 -21.86 -15.86 2.30
CA ARG A 16 -20.80 -14.85 2.50
C ARG A 16 -19.86 -14.85 1.31
N PRO A 17 -19.38 -13.67 0.85
CA PRO A 17 -18.34 -13.60 -0.17
C PRO A 17 -17.06 -14.30 0.31
N ALA A 18 -16.31 -14.87 -0.63
CA ALA A 18 -15.05 -15.54 -0.35
C ALA A 18 -14.05 -14.57 0.31
N PRO A 19 -13.24 -15.05 1.27
CA PRO A 19 -12.20 -14.21 1.85
C PRO A 19 -11.24 -13.74 0.76
N PRO A 20 -10.81 -12.48 0.80
CA PRO A 20 -9.88 -11.94 -0.19
C PRO A 20 -8.55 -12.69 -0.15
N ALA A 21 -7.96 -12.89 -1.33
CA ALA A 21 -6.75 -13.69 -1.51
C ALA A 21 -5.58 -13.13 -0.67
N LYS A 22 -4.88 -14.02 0.04
CA LYS A 22 -3.61 -13.72 0.69
C LYS A 22 -2.49 -13.89 -0.34
N GLY A 23 -1.54 -12.96 -0.35
CA GLY A 23 -0.40 -13.02 -1.27
C GLY A 23 0.87 -12.46 -0.66
N VAL A 24 2.01 -13.07 -1.00
CA VAL A 24 3.35 -12.58 -0.64
C VAL A 24 4.15 -12.44 -1.92
N THR A 25 4.83 -11.31 -2.10
CA THR A 25 5.72 -11.06 -3.23
C THR A 25 7.05 -10.53 -2.73
N GLU A 26 8.14 -11.12 -3.19
CA GLU A 26 9.49 -10.71 -2.85
C GLU A 26 10.15 -10.01 -4.04
N THR A 27 10.69 -8.83 -3.82
CA THR A 27 11.61 -8.17 -4.74
C THR A 27 13.04 -8.47 -4.32
N ARG A 28 13.88 -8.83 -5.29
CA ARG A 28 15.29 -9.17 -5.08
C ARG A 28 16.19 -8.30 -5.97
N ASP A 29 17.39 -8.01 -5.49
CA ASP A 29 18.43 -7.33 -6.29
C ASP A 29 19.17 -8.32 -7.22
N PRO A 30 20.03 -7.84 -8.15
CA PRO A 30 20.80 -8.71 -9.04
C PRO A 30 21.75 -9.68 -8.33
N SER A 31 22.07 -9.46 -7.05
CA SER A 31 22.85 -10.39 -6.24
C SER A 31 22.01 -11.51 -5.62
N GLY A 32 20.69 -11.46 -5.82
CA GLY A 32 19.72 -12.42 -5.30
C GLY A 32 19.21 -12.10 -3.90
N ARG A 33 19.59 -10.96 -3.31
CA ARG A 33 19.17 -10.56 -1.96
C ARG A 33 17.78 -9.95 -1.99
N VAL A 34 16.90 -10.35 -1.07
CA VAL A 34 15.57 -9.74 -0.91
C VAL A 34 15.73 -8.29 -0.46
N THR A 35 15.10 -7.36 -1.17
CA THR A 35 15.11 -5.92 -0.88
C THR A 35 13.75 -5.40 -0.41
N GLU A 36 12.68 -6.10 -0.75
CA GLU A 36 11.32 -5.78 -0.30
C GLU A 36 10.46 -7.04 -0.28
N THR A 37 9.61 -7.14 0.75
CA THR A 37 8.56 -8.15 0.83
C THR A 37 7.22 -7.44 0.94
N GLU A 38 6.39 -7.57 -0.09
CA GLU A 38 5.02 -7.10 -0.11
C GLU A 38 4.11 -8.23 0.39
N VAL A 39 3.27 -7.92 1.38
CA VAL A 39 2.26 -8.84 1.91
C VAL A 39 0.88 -8.24 1.75
N ARG A 40 0.00 -8.97 1.05
CA ARG A 40 -1.41 -8.62 0.84
C ARG A 40 -2.28 -9.50 1.73
N THR A 41 -3.03 -8.88 2.63
CA THR A 41 -4.02 -9.56 3.47
C THR A 41 -5.33 -8.79 3.40
N GLY A 42 -6.26 -9.32 2.60
CA GLY A 42 -7.54 -8.67 2.38
C GLY A 42 -7.44 -7.28 1.74
N SER A 43 -7.99 -6.28 2.41
CA SER A 43 -7.93 -4.88 1.96
C SER A 43 -6.63 -4.17 2.35
N THR A 44 -5.74 -4.84 3.08
CA THR A 44 -4.52 -4.24 3.62
C THR A 44 -3.29 -4.81 2.91
N THR A 45 -2.39 -3.92 2.53
CA THR A 45 -1.06 -4.26 2.02
C THR A 45 0.00 -3.64 2.93
N TYR A 46 1.04 -4.40 3.27
CA TYR A 46 2.20 -3.86 3.96
C TYR A 46 3.51 -4.31 3.31
N TYR A 47 4.53 -3.48 3.46
CA TYR A 47 5.88 -3.70 2.95
C TYR A 47 6.85 -3.88 4.10
N VAL A 48 7.72 -4.89 4.00
CA VAL A 48 8.86 -5.09 4.91
C VAL A 48 10.13 -4.95 4.10
N ARG A 49 11.06 -4.13 4.59
CA ARG A 49 12.35 -3.90 3.94
C ARG A 49 13.47 -4.21 4.93
N PRO A 50 14.52 -4.94 4.53
CA PRO A 50 15.68 -5.14 5.37
C PRO A 50 16.39 -3.81 5.64
N ASN A 51 17.12 -3.75 6.74
CA ASN A 51 18.03 -2.63 6.97
C ASN A 51 19.20 -2.73 5.99
N ASN A 52 19.49 -1.62 5.30
CA ASN A 52 20.75 -1.50 4.58
C ASN A 52 21.80 -1.26 5.65
N GLN A 53 22.74 -2.20 5.80
CA GLN A 53 23.89 -2.01 6.67
C GLN A 53 24.68 -0.80 6.18
N ILE A 54 24.57 0.31 6.89
CA ILE A 54 25.42 1.47 6.70
C ILE A 54 26.65 1.21 7.58
N GLY A 55 27.80 0.92 6.97
CA GLY A 55 29.04 0.59 7.68
C GLY A 55 29.19 -0.90 8.03
N ASN A 56 30.00 -1.21 9.05
CA ASN A 56 30.40 -2.59 9.43
C ASN A 56 29.45 -3.28 10.43
N ALA A 57 28.19 -2.83 10.54
CA ALA A 57 27.25 -3.40 11.50
C ALA A 57 26.97 -4.87 11.16
N VAL A 58 27.25 -5.79 12.10
CA VAL A 58 27.05 -7.24 11.91
C VAL A 58 25.56 -7.57 12.11
N PRO A 59 24.95 -8.43 11.27
CA PRO A 59 23.58 -8.88 11.49
C PRO A 59 23.46 -9.58 12.85
N GLY A 60 22.59 -9.10 13.74
CA GLY A 60 22.33 -9.73 15.06
C GLY A 60 22.87 -8.98 16.27
N ASP A 61 23.54 -7.83 16.10
CA ASP A 61 23.87 -6.94 17.22
C ASP A 61 22.59 -6.25 17.77
N LEU A 62 22.60 -5.88 19.06
CA LEU A 62 21.48 -5.38 19.86
C LEU A 62 20.76 -4.18 19.23
N GLN A 63 21.45 -3.42 18.36
CA GLN A 63 20.92 -2.26 17.64
C GLN A 63 20.47 -2.55 16.20
N SER A 64 20.69 -3.77 15.69
CA SER A 64 20.39 -4.15 14.31
C SER A 64 19.18 -5.09 14.28
N SER A 65 17.96 -4.55 14.38
CA SER A 65 16.81 -5.30 13.86
C SER A 65 17.09 -5.58 12.37
N GLY A 66 17.12 -6.84 11.95
CA GLY A 66 17.47 -7.19 10.55
C GLY A 66 16.54 -6.52 9.53
N ASN A 67 15.33 -6.19 9.95
CA ASN A 67 14.31 -5.51 9.14
C ASN A 67 13.89 -4.17 9.75
N ARG A 68 13.49 -3.26 8.87
CA ARG A 68 12.74 -2.04 9.22
C ARG A 68 11.34 -2.42 9.69
N ALA A 69 10.71 -1.51 10.44
CA ALA A 69 9.31 -1.63 10.79
C ALA A 69 8.43 -1.76 9.53
N ALA A 70 7.37 -2.56 9.63
CA ALA A 70 6.42 -2.75 8.54
C ALA A 70 5.74 -1.41 8.16
N GLN A 71 5.58 -1.17 6.86
CA GLN A 71 4.96 0.04 6.33
C GLN A 71 3.65 -0.32 5.65
N PHE A 72 2.54 0.21 6.15
CA PHE A 72 1.21 -0.03 5.60
C PHE A 72 0.94 0.90 4.41
N LYS A 73 0.38 0.32 3.35
CA LYS A 73 -0.16 1.10 2.23
C LYS A 73 -1.49 1.71 2.66
N VAL A 74 -1.48 2.98 3.05
CA VAL A 74 -2.68 3.70 3.50
C VAL A 74 -3.24 4.52 2.35
N LYS A 75 -4.22 3.94 1.64
CA LYS A 75 -4.89 4.54 0.47
C LYS A 75 -3.92 4.87 -0.68
N GLU A 76 -4.48 5.18 -1.84
CA GLU A 76 -3.73 5.73 -2.98
C GLU A 76 -4.28 7.14 -3.20
N PHE A 77 -3.41 8.14 -3.06
CA PHE A 77 -3.76 9.52 -3.35
C PHE A 77 -3.41 9.80 -4.80
N ASP A 78 -4.43 9.91 -5.65
CA ASP A 78 -4.26 10.48 -6.98
C ASP A 78 -4.10 11.99 -6.84
N LEU A 79 -2.86 12.47 -6.80
CA LEU A 79 -2.52 13.90 -6.74
C LEU A 79 -2.61 14.60 -8.11
N GLY A 80 -3.30 13.99 -9.07
CA GLY A 80 -3.79 14.66 -10.26
C GLY A 80 -2.91 14.47 -11.49
N ARG A 81 -3.44 13.72 -12.45
CA ARG A 81 -3.39 14.10 -13.87
C ARG A 81 -4.73 13.84 -14.53
N LYS A 82 -5.72 14.68 -14.23
CA LYS A 82 -6.70 15.00 -15.28
C LYS A 82 -5.89 15.79 -16.31
N GLN A 83 -5.73 15.24 -17.52
CA GLN A 83 -5.18 16.00 -18.63
C GLN A 83 -6.09 17.21 -18.84
N VAL A 84 -5.64 18.39 -18.42
CA VAL A 84 -6.28 19.64 -18.80
C VAL A 84 -5.92 19.83 -20.28
N PRO A 85 -6.90 19.90 -21.19
CA PRO A 85 -6.60 20.26 -22.58
C PRO A 85 -5.91 21.62 -22.58
N PRO A 86 -4.93 21.87 -23.47
CA PRO A 86 -4.19 23.13 -23.49
C PRO A 86 -5.18 24.26 -23.71
N HIS A 87 -5.40 25.07 -22.68
CA HIS A 87 -6.02 26.38 -22.78
C HIS A 87 -4.90 27.38 -22.52
N ASP A 88 -4.63 28.24 -23.50
CA ASP A 88 -3.45 29.11 -23.59
C ASP A 88 -3.40 30.26 -22.55
N ASP A 89 -4.12 30.16 -21.43
CA ASP A 89 -4.25 31.24 -20.44
C ASP A 89 -3.93 30.78 -19.00
N VAL A 90 -2.75 30.18 -18.80
CA VAL A 90 -2.22 29.98 -17.44
C VAL A 90 -1.31 31.17 -17.10
N PRO A 91 -1.70 32.07 -16.17
CA PRO A 91 -0.80 33.12 -15.73
C PRO A 91 0.40 32.49 -15.04
N VAL A 92 1.60 32.80 -15.54
CA VAL A 92 2.87 32.32 -15.01
C VAL A 92 2.96 32.75 -13.53
N PRO A 93 3.21 31.82 -12.59
CA PRO A 93 3.38 32.20 -11.19
C PRO A 93 4.58 33.15 -11.09
N GLN A 94 4.32 34.38 -10.60
CA GLN A 94 5.37 35.35 -10.35
C GLN A 94 6.29 34.82 -9.26
N VAL A 95 7.55 34.51 -9.63
CA VAL A 95 8.61 34.25 -8.67
C VAL A 95 8.92 35.59 -8.00
N LEU A 96 8.60 35.72 -6.72
CA LEU A 96 8.98 36.89 -5.94
C LEU A 96 10.50 36.94 -5.85
N GLU A 97 11.11 38.00 -6.38
CA GLU A 97 12.54 38.23 -6.21
C GLU A 97 12.86 38.46 -4.73
N PRO A 98 13.96 37.90 -4.21
CA PRO A 98 14.36 38.12 -2.84
C PRO A 98 14.69 39.60 -2.60
N ALA A 99 14.30 40.11 -1.43
CA ALA A 99 14.49 41.51 -1.07
C ALA A 99 15.97 41.94 -1.19
N PRO A 100 16.25 43.16 -1.66
CA PRO A 100 17.62 43.63 -1.82
C PRO A 100 18.36 43.64 -0.48
N ALA A 101 19.58 43.09 -0.48
CA ALA A 101 20.44 43.08 0.68
C ALA A 101 20.81 44.52 1.08
N LYS A 102 20.55 44.88 2.33
CA LYS A 102 21.00 46.15 2.90
C LYS A 102 22.45 46.00 3.35
N ASN A 103 23.39 46.64 2.64
CA ASN A 103 24.62 47.22 3.17
C ASN A 103 25.29 48.09 2.10
#